data_AF-A0A9P1GIM7-F1
#
_entry.id   AF-A0A9P1GIM7-F1
#
_cell.length_a   1.000
_cell.length_b   1.000
_cell.length_c   1.000
_cell.angle_alpha   90.00
_cell.angle_beta   90.00
_cell.angle_gamma   90.00
#
_symmetry.space_group_name_H-M   'P 1'
#
loop_
_entity.id
_entity.type
_entity.pdbx_description
1 polymer ?
#
loop_
_entity_poly.entity_id
_entity_poly.type
_entity_poly.pdbx_seq_one_letter_code
_entity_poly.pdbx_strand_id
1 'polypeptide(L)'
;MEFTLYSDKALSVLLPDKPRSIYSGWSSGDAIAFVTALPAAALWKLPRKDKVELLGDKRCVNLPDVDPKTIAEHEESVFSASISPNELYQELVASYCATAVMDLSPAQGEFCKACLASRTKGVAVCGTESHGSRLELLLTAHILGELSREGSTFFRPESVAKEGEGSDGKDKTETDKTSGKKKKPNPDAKTEPKPKKKSRKTKKESEDADPKEEEEGTDPKPKKKPRKAKKENNDE
;
A
#
# COMPACT_ATOMS: atom_id res chain seq x y z
N MET A 1 -38.53 1.62 -9.00
CA MET A 1 -38.52 0.41 -8.16
C MET A 1 -38.46 0.91 -6.73
N GLU A 2 -39.59 0.86 -6.02
CA GLU A 2 -39.63 1.21 -4.60
C GLU A 2 -39.05 0.05 -3.81
N PHE A 3 -37.95 0.29 -3.11
CA PHE A 3 -37.40 -0.67 -2.15
C PHE A 3 -38.12 -0.44 -0.82
N THR A 4 -39.16 -1.21 -0.57
CA THR A 4 -39.79 -1.25 0.75
C THR A 4 -38.83 -1.94 1.72
N LEU A 5 -38.33 -1.21 2.72
CA LEU A 5 -37.50 -1.80 3.78
C LEU A 5 -38.36 -2.80 4.57
N TYR A 6 -37.90 -4.05 4.70
CA TYR A 6 -38.73 -5.21 5.05
C TYR A 6 -39.06 -5.40 6.54
N SER A 7 -38.87 -4.40 7.40
CA SER A 7 -39.17 -4.58 8.84
C SER A 7 -39.38 -3.27 9.59
N ASP A 8 -40.53 -3.18 10.27
CA ASP A 8 -40.84 -2.13 11.26
C ASP A 8 -40.13 -2.37 12.61
N LYS A 9 -39.51 -3.54 12.79
CA LYS A 9 -38.77 -3.88 14.01
C LYS A 9 -37.38 -3.27 13.98
N ALA A 10 -36.97 -2.73 15.12
CA ALA A 10 -35.61 -2.24 15.32
C ALA A 10 -34.58 -3.35 15.07
N LEU A 11 -33.41 -2.97 14.55
CA LEU A 11 -32.32 -3.89 14.25
C LEU A 11 -31.90 -4.73 15.47
N SER A 12 -31.95 -4.15 16.67
CA SER A 12 -31.68 -4.84 17.94
C SER A 12 -32.63 -5.99 18.25
N VAL A 13 -33.83 -6.01 17.64
CA VAL A 13 -34.79 -7.12 17.77
C VAL A 13 -34.55 -8.19 16.71
N LEU A 14 -33.91 -7.83 15.59
CA LEU A 14 -33.63 -8.72 14.47
C LEU A 14 -32.31 -9.48 14.63
N LEU A 15 -31.35 -8.92 15.36
CA LEU A 15 -30.05 -9.52 15.60
C LEU A 15 -30.01 -10.19 16.98
N PRO A 16 -29.35 -11.35 17.11
CA PRO A 16 -29.13 -11.96 18.41
C PRO A 16 -28.15 -11.13 19.25
N ASP A 17 -28.46 -10.99 20.52
CA ASP A 17 -27.54 -10.46 21.51
C ASP A 17 -26.36 -11.42 21.69
N LYS A 18 -25.16 -10.88 21.55
CA LYS A 18 -23.92 -11.63 21.74
C LYS A 18 -22.79 -10.75 22.27
N PRO A 19 -21.84 -11.36 22.99
CA PRO A 19 -20.63 -10.66 23.37
C PRO A 19 -19.87 -10.25 22.11
N ARG A 20 -19.32 -9.05 22.12
CA ARG A 20 -18.41 -8.57 21.09
C ARG A 20 -17.09 -9.35 21.14
N SER A 21 -16.48 -9.56 19.98
CA SER A 21 -15.29 -10.40 19.83
C SER A 21 -13.98 -9.65 20.08
N ILE A 22 -13.94 -8.38 19.69
CA ILE A 22 -12.73 -7.57 19.64
C ILE A 22 -12.82 -6.44 20.66
N TYR A 23 -13.95 -5.75 20.71
CA TYR A 23 -14.18 -4.65 21.65
C TYR A 23 -14.99 -5.13 22.84
N SER A 24 -14.83 -4.51 24.00
CA SER A 24 -15.67 -4.84 25.15
C SER A 24 -17.13 -4.43 24.92
N GLY A 25 -18.07 -5.26 25.37
CA GLY A 25 -19.50 -4.97 25.33
C GLY A 25 -20.30 -6.04 24.60
N TRP A 26 -21.52 -5.67 24.23
CA TRP A 26 -22.50 -6.55 23.56
C TRP A 26 -22.94 -5.94 22.24
N SER A 27 -23.48 -6.77 21.34
CA SER A 27 -24.05 -6.33 20.06
C SER A 27 -25.28 -5.45 20.23
N SER A 28 -25.97 -5.50 21.39
CA SER A 28 -27.03 -4.57 21.76
C SER A 28 -26.46 -3.23 22.24
N GLY A 29 -26.57 -2.21 21.39
CA GLY A 29 -26.20 -0.82 21.69
C GLY A 29 -25.69 -0.07 20.46
N ASP A 30 -26.06 1.21 20.35
CA ASP A 30 -25.89 1.98 19.10
C ASP A 30 -24.45 2.42 18.81
N ALA A 31 -23.47 2.11 19.67
CA ALA A 31 -22.10 2.61 19.52
C ALA A 31 -20.99 1.57 19.78
N ILE A 32 -19.99 1.58 18.90
CA ILE A 32 -18.63 1.06 19.16
C ILE A 32 -17.76 2.28 19.48
N ALA A 33 -17.21 2.34 20.70
CA ALA A 33 -16.41 3.45 21.18
C ALA A 33 -14.93 3.05 21.32
N PHE A 34 -14.06 4.05 21.44
CA PHE A 34 -12.62 3.87 21.68
C PHE A 34 -11.91 3.05 20.58
N VAL A 35 -12.38 3.15 19.34
CA VAL A 35 -11.72 2.56 18.18
C VAL A 35 -10.45 3.34 17.89
N THR A 36 -9.29 2.68 17.99
CA THR A 36 -8.00 3.28 17.64
C THR A 36 -7.89 3.39 16.12
N ALA A 37 -7.81 4.62 15.62
CA ALA A 37 -7.61 4.87 14.20
C ALA A 37 -6.27 4.30 13.69
N LEU A 38 -6.23 3.90 12.42
CA LEU A 38 -5.01 3.50 11.74
C LEU A 38 -3.97 4.63 11.76
N PRO A 39 -2.72 4.32 12.10
CA PRO A 39 -1.66 5.33 12.06
C PRO A 39 -1.40 5.74 10.61
N ALA A 40 -0.99 7.00 10.40
CA ALA A 40 -0.67 7.53 9.08
C ALA A 40 0.40 6.73 8.31
N ALA A 41 1.25 5.99 9.03
CA ALA A 41 2.25 5.09 8.47
C ALA A 41 1.66 3.80 7.86
N ALA A 42 0.48 3.37 8.32
CA ALA A 42 -0.23 2.21 7.78
C ALA A 42 -1.12 2.57 6.59
N LEU A 43 -1.41 3.86 6.37
CA LEU A 43 -2.22 4.30 5.24
C LEU A 43 -1.44 4.12 3.92
N TRP A 44 -2.14 3.73 2.87
CA TRP A 44 -1.56 3.67 1.52
C TRP A 44 -1.02 5.03 1.13
N LYS A 45 0.25 5.04 0.73
CA LYS A 45 0.90 6.19 0.13
C LYS A 45 1.38 5.81 -1.25
N LEU A 46 1.21 6.73 -2.18
CA LEU A 46 1.66 6.58 -3.55
C LEU A 46 2.21 7.92 -4.03
N PRO A 47 3.16 7.91 -4.98
CA PRO A 47 3.49 9.10 -5.75
C PRO A 47 2.23 9.71 -6.36
N ARG A 48 2.22 11.04 -6.51
CA ARG A 48 1.05 11.77 -7.02
C ARG A 48 0.52 11.22 -8.35
N LYS A 49 1.44 10.86 -9.26
CA LYS A 49 1.10 10.31 -10.58
C LYS A 49 0.24 9.05 -10.45
N ASP A 50 0.67 8.11 -9.62
CA ASP A 50 0.00 6.82 -9.44
C ASP A 50 -1.32 6.98 -8.68
N LYS A 51 -1.40 7.96 -7.75
CA LYS A 51 -2.66 8.30 -7.09
C LYS A 51 -3.68 8.89 -8.08
N VAL A 52 -3.25 9.75 -9.00
CA VAL A 52 -4.13 10.30 -10.05
C VAL A 52 -4.63 9.20 -10.97
N GLU A 53 -3.79 8.23 -11.31
CA GLU A 53 -4.21 7.05 -12.06
C GLU A 53 -5.27 6.24 -11.27
N LEU A 54 -5.05 6.05 -9.97
CA LEU A 54 -5.92 5.23 -9.12
C LEU A 54 -7.27 5.90 -8.81
N LEU A 55 -7.29 7.18 -8.46
CA LEU A 55 -8.51 7.90 -8.05
C LEU A 55 -9.18 8.66 -9.19
N GLY A 56 -8.43 8.96 -10.25
CA GLY A 56 -8.80 9.90 -11.30
C GLY A 56 -8.47 11.36 -10.93
N ASP A 57 -8.19 12.16 -11.96
CA ASP A 57 -7.76 13.56 -11.85
C ASP A 57 -8.71 14.43 -11.01
N LYS A 58 -10.03 14.28 -11.21
CA LYS A 58 -11.07 15.04 -10.48
C LYS A 58 -11.09 14.81 -8.97
N ARG A 59 -10.52 13.70 -8.50
CA ARG A 59 -10.49 13.32 -7.07
C ARG A 59 -9.16 13.67 -6.41
N CYS A 60 -8.20 14.19 -7.16
CA CYS A 60 -6.90 14.60 -6.66
C CYS A 60 -6.84 16.13 -6.61
N VAL A 61 -6.98 16.71 -5.41
CA VAL A 61 -6.90 18.17 -5.22
C VAL A 61 -5.45 18.61 -5.35
N ASN A 62 -5.16 19.59 -6.21
CA ASN A 62 -3.82 20.17 -6.33
C ASN A 62 -3.58 21.11 -5.14
N LEU A 63 -2.44 20.96 -4.48
CA LEU A 63 -2.02 21.88 -3.43
C LEU A 63 -1.41 23.12 -4.08
N PRO A 64 -1.96 24.34 -3.86
CA PRO A 64 -1.56 25.54 -4.58
C PRO A 64 -0.12 26.01 -4.26
N ASP A 65 0.46 25.58 -3.15
CA ASP A 65 1.72 26.12 -2.61
C ASP A 65 2.91 25.14 -2.62
N VAL A 66 2.83 24.05 -3.38
CA VAL A 66 3.91 23.05 -3.44
C VAL A 66 4.52 23.04 -4.85
N ASP A 67 5.86 23.08 -4.94
CA ASP A 67 6.58 23.02 -6.21
C ASP A 67 6.22 21.72 -6.97
N PRO A 68 5.72 21.80 -8.21
CA PRO A 68 5.34 20.63 -9.02
C PRO A 68 6.43 19.55 -9.12
N LYS A 69 7.71 19.93 -9.08
CA LYS A 69 8.82 18.97 -9.11
C LYS A 69 8.92 18.17 -7.83
N THR A 70 8.65 18.79 -6.68
CA THR A 70 8.66 18.14 -5.37
C THR A 70 7.40 17.27 -5.15
N ILE A 71 6.27 17.62 -5.77
CA ILE A 71 5.02 16.84 -5.70
C ILE A 71 5.15 15.49 -6.41
N ALA A 72 5.91 15.43 -7.52
CA ALA A 72 5.98 14.22 -8.35
C ALA A 72 6.64 13.04 -7.63
N GLU A 73 7.63 13.31 -6.77
CA GLU A 73 8.39 12.30 -6.02
C GLU A 73 7.85 12.08 -4.59
N HIS A 74 7.01 12.99 -4.08
CA HIS A 74 6.48 12.85 -2.73
C HIS A 74 5.33 11.85 -2.68
N GLU A 75 5.47 10.83 -1.84
CA GLU A 75 4.37 9.92 -1.53
C GLU A 75 3.31 10.62 -0.68
N GLU A 76 2.07 10.64 -1.19
CA GLU A 76 0.92 11.17 -0.48
C GLU A 76 -0.10 10.08 -0.16
N SER A 77 -0.84 10.29 0.94
CA SER A 77 -1.90 9.35 1.32
C SER A 77 -2.97 9.29 0.24
N VAL A 78 -3.35 8.08 -0.16
CA VAL A 78 -4.36 7.83 -1.20
C VAL A 78 -5.77 8.00 -0.63
N PHE A 79 -6.03 7.43 0.54
CA PHE A 79 -7.35 7.40 1.18
C PHE A 79 -7.29 7.93 2.61
N SER A 80 -7.03 9.24 2.76
CA SER A 80 -6.76 9.86 4.07
C SER A 80 -7.93 9.85 5.05
N ALA A 81 -9.17 9.69 4.56
CA ALA A 81 -10.36 9.55 5.39
C ALA A 81 -10.62 8.11 5.86
N SER A 82 -9.94 7.12 5.26
CA SER A 82 -10.14 5.70 5.55
C SER A 82 -9.19 5.25 6.65
N ILE A 83 -9.43 5.76 7.85
CA ILE A 83 -8.62 5.52 9.06
C ILE A 83 -9.17 4.38 9.94
N SER A 84 -10.31 3.81 9.57
CA SER A 84 -10.93 2.73 10.33
C SER A 84 -10.09 1.45 10.25
N PRO A 85 -9.73 0.84 11.38
CA PRO A 85 -8.91 -0.37 11.40
C PRO A 85 -9.70 -1.62 10.99
N ASN A 86 -8.99 -2.65 10.52
CA ASN A 86 -9.56 -3.96 10.18
C ASN A 86 -10.42 -4.53 11.32
N GLU A 87 -9.97 -4.38 12.56
CA GLU A 87 -10.61 -4.84 13.78
C GLU A 87 -12.03 -4.27 13.95
N LEU A 88 -12.26 -3.01 13.55
CA LEU A 88 -13.61 -2.43 13.56
C LEU A 88 -14.53 -3.20 12.60
N TYR A 89 -14.05 -3.47 11.39
CA TYR A 89 -14.83 -4.15 10.37
C TYR A 89 -15.08 -5.62 10.72
N GLN A 90 -14.11 -6.32 11.33
CA GLN A 90 -14.31 -7.67 11.85
C GLN A 90 -15.41 -7.69 12.91
N GLU A 91 -15.43 -6.70 13.81
CA GLU A 91 -16.49 -6.58 14.80
C GLU A 91 -17.85 -6.32 14.15
N LEU A 92 -17.93 -5.52 13.08
CA LEU A 92 -19.17 -5.30 12.34
C LEU A 92 -19.66 -6.59 11.67
N VAL A 93 -18.79 -7.33 10.98
CA VAL A 93 -19.14 -8.62 10.37
C VAL A 93 -19.65 -9.59 11.42
N ALA A 94 -18.93 -9.68 12.55
CA ALA A 94 -19.32 -10.49 13.67
C ALA A 94 -20.68 -10.01 14.19
N SER A 95 -20.80 -8.80 14.74
CA SER A 95 -22.01 -8.26 15.38
C SER A 95 -23.28 -8.42 14.54
N TYR A 96 -23.20 -8.20 13.23
CA TYR A 96 -24.35 -8.31 12.32
C TYR A 96 -24.61 -9.72 11.79
N CYS A 97 -23.80 -10.72 12.18
CA CYS A 97 -23.84 -12.08 11.64
C CYS A 97 -23.80 -12.07 10.10
N ALA A 98 -23.00 -11.18 9.51
CA ALA A 98 -23.04 -10.93 8.09
C ALA A 98 -22.56 -12.16 7.30
N THR A 99 -23.41 -12.69 6.43
CA THR A 99 -23.08 -13.81 5.53
C THR A 99 -22.38 -13.33 4.26
N ALA A 100 -22.67 -12.08 3.85
CA ALA A 100 -22.02 -11.39 2.78
C ALA A 100 -21.94 -9.89 3.07
N VAL A 101 -20.92 -9.23 2.52
CA VAL A 101 -20.69 -7.78 2.59
C VAL A 101 -20.55 -7.26 1.18
N MET A 102 -21.23 -6.14 0.89
CA MET A 102 -21.04 -5.36 -0.32
C MET A 102 -20.43 -4.01 0.07
N ASP A 103 -19.17 -3.81 -0.27
CA ASP A 103 -18.43 -2.58 -0.01
C ASP A 103 -18.44 -1.70 -1.27
N LEU A 104 -19.16 -0.58 -1.20
CA LEU A 104 -19.31 0.34 -2.32
C LEU A 104 -18.14 1.34 -2.43
N SER A 105 -17.24 1.36 -1.43
CA SER A 105 -16.11 2.26 -1.36
C SER A 105 -14.96 1.62 -0.57
N PRO A 106 -14.33 0.56 -1.12
CA PRO A 106 -13.42 -0.29 -0.36
C PRO A 106 -12.15 0.43 0.08
N ALA A 107 -11.84 1.59 -0.48
CA ALA A 107 -10.70 2.42 -0.15
C ALA A 107 -9.40 1.60 -0.03
N GLN A 108 -8.82 1.50 1.17
CA GLN A 108 -7.58 0.76 1.45
C GLN A 108 -7.78 -0.76 1.65
N GLY A 109 -9.02 -1.24 1.57
CA GLY A 109 -9.36 -2.66 1.66
C GLY A 109 -9.53 -3.21 3.06
N GLU A 110 -9.56 -2.38 4.11
CA GLU A 110 -9.65 -2.86 5.50
C GLU A 110 -10.92 -3.70 5.76
N PHE A 111 -12.06 -3.32 5.19
CA PHE A 111 -13.27 -4.13 5.28
C PHE A 111 -13.16 -5.44 4.48
N CYS A 112 -12.49 -5.42 3.33
CA CYS A 112 -12.21 -6.64 2.56
C CYS A 112 -11.29 -7.59 3.34
N LYS A 113 -10.26 -7.06 4.03
CA LYS A 113 -9.40 -7.85 4.93
C LYS A 113 -10.20 -8.47 6.06
N ALA A 114 -11.14 -7.73 6.67
CA ALA A 114 -12.03 -8.26 7.68
C ALA A 114 -12.90 -9.41 7.15
N CYS A 115 -13.45 -9.25 5.94
CA CYS A 115 -14.23 -10.31 5.29
C CYS A 115 -13.38 -11.55 5.02
N LEU A 116 -12.13 -11.39 4.59
CA LEU A 116 -11.21 -12.52 4.42
C LEU A 116 -10.94 -13.21 5.76
N ALA A 117 -10.60 -12.45 6.81
CA ALA A 117 -10.33 -12.98 8.14
C ALA A 117 -11.52 -13.78 8.71
N SER A 118 -12.75 -13.30 8.50
CA SER A 118 -13.99 -13.94 8.96
C SER A 118 -14.54 -15.01 8.01
N ARG A 119 -13.91 -15.22 6.85
CA ARG A 119 -14.42 -16.08 5.75
C ARG A 119 -15.83 -15.67 5.28
N THR A 120 -16.14 -14.38 5.37
CA THR A 120 -17.38 -13.78 4.89
C THR A 120 -17.24 -13.41 3.42
N LYS A 121 -18.27 -13.69 2.62
CA LYS A 121 -18.26 -13.38 1.19
C LYS A 121 -18.26 -11.85 1.02
N GLY A 122 -17.27 -11.31 0.31
CA GLY A 122 -17.16 -9.88 0.06
C GLY A 122 -17.28 -9.56 -1.43
N VAL A 123 -18.02 -8.51 -1.76
CA VAL A 123 -17.98 -7.86 -3.08
C VAL A 123 -17.58 -6.41 -2.87
N ALA A 124 -16.51 -5.98 -3.55
CA ALA A 124 -15.98 -4.63 -3.45
C ALA A 124 -16.12 -3.91 -4.79
N VAL A 125 -16.76 -2.73 -4.79
CA VAL A 125 -16.94 -1.91 -5.98
C VAL A 125 -15.86 -0.82 -5.99
N CYS A 126 -14.88 -0.97 -6.88
CA CYS A 126 -13.80 0.00 -7.04
C CYS A 126 -14.19 1.09 -8.02
N GLY A 127 -13.70 2.31 -7.80
CA GLY A 127 -14.03 3.47 -8.64
C GLY A 127 -13.30 3.48 -10.00
N THR A 128 -12.22 2.70 -10.12
CA THR A 128 -11.39 2.53 -11.32
C THR A 128 -10.88 1.08 -11.36
N GLU A 129 -10.48 0.62 -12.56
CA GLU A 129 -9.86 -0.70 -12.71
C GLU A 129 -8.50 -0.77 -11.99
N SER A 130 -7.69 0.29 -12.08
CA SER A 130 -6.40 0.38 -11.37
C SER A 130 -6.56 0.25 -9.85
N HIS A 131 -7.63 0.81 -9.25
CA HIS A 131 -7.93 0.60 -7.83
C HIS A 131 -8.25 -0.87 -7.54
N GLY A 132 -9.07 -1.51 -8.39
CA GLY A 132 -9.41 -2.93 -8.28
C GLY A 132 -8.18 -3.84 -8.34
N SER A 133 -7.34 -3.70 -9.37
CA SER A 133 -6.13 -4.51 -9.53
C SER A 133 -5.14 -4.29 -8.39
N ARG A 134 -4.98 -3.05 -7.91
CA ARG A 134 -4.09 -2.78 -6.77
C ARG A 134 -4.63 -3.37 -5.47
N LEU A 135 -5.94 -3.27 -5.25
CA LEU A 135 -6.59 -3.85 -4.08
C LEU A 135 -6.46 -5.38 -4.08
N GLU A 136 -6.62 -6.03 -5.23
CA GLU A 136 -6.41 -7.48 -5.38
C GLU A 136 -5.00 -7.91 -4.96
N LEU A 137 -3.96 -7.21 -5.43
CA LEU A 137 -2.58 -7.48 -5.03
C LEU A 137 -2.38 -7.37 -3.52
N LEU A 138 -2.98 -6.36 -2.89
CA LEU A 138 -2.82 -6.10 -1.47
C LEU A 138 -3.59 -7.09 -0.60
N LEU A 139 -4.77 -7.51 -1.03
CA LEU A 139 -5.54 -8.57 -0.39
C LEU A 139 -4.85 -9.94 -0.56
N THR A 140 -4.23 -10.17 -1.71
CA THR A 140 -3.42 -11.37 -1.97
C THR A 140 -2.18 -11.39 -1.06
N ALA A 141 -1.45 -10.28 -0.97
CA ALA A 141 -0.31 -10.17 -0.06
C ALA A 141 -0.74 -10.38 1.41
N HIS A 142 -1.89 -9.82 1.79
CA HIS A 142 -2.45 -10.01 3.13
C HIS A 142 -2.73 -11.49 3.43
N ILE A 143 -3.44 -12.20 2.54
CA ILE A 143 -3.76 -13.61 2.80
C ILE A 143 -2.52 -14.49 2.77
N LEU A 144 -1.54 -14.20 1.91
CA LEU A 144 -0.26 -14.90 1.90
C LEU A 144 0.51 -14.71 3.22
N GLY A 145 0.46 -13.51 3.81
CA GLY A 145 1.00 -13.26 5.15
C GLY A 145 0.25 -14.04 6.24
N GLU A 146 -1.07 -14.20 6.10
CA GLU A 146 -1.87 -15.02 7.01
C GLU A 146 -1.55 -16.52 6.89
N LEU A 147 -1.17 -17.01 5.70
CA LEU A 147 -0.76 -18.41 5.51
C LEU A 147 0.50 -18.76 6.31
N SER A 148 1.42 -17.81 6.49
CA SER A 148 2.68 -18.05 7.20
C SER A 148 2.63 -17.69 8.69
N ARG A 149 1.58 -17.00 9.15
CA ARG A 149 1.46 -16.54 10.54
C ARG A 149 0.92 -17.64 11.45
N GLU A 150 1.74 -18.13 12.37
CA GLU A 150 1.31 -19.05 13.42
C GLU A 150 0.13 -18.48 14.22
N GLY A 151 -0.90 -19.29 14.43
CA GLY A 151 -2.15 -18.87 15.07
C GLY A 151 -3.20 -18.29 14.12
N SER A 152 -2.87 -18.05 12.84
CA SER A 152 -3.89 -17.70 11.84
C SER A 152 -4.80 -18.90 11.52
N THR A 153 -6.08 -18.64 11.28
CA THR A 153 -7.00 -19.67 10.74
C THR A 153 -6.66 -20.10 9.32
N PHE A 154 -5.74 -19.38 8.67
CA PHE A 154 -5.22 -19.66 7.34
C PHE A 154 -3.84 -20.34 7.38
N PHE A 155 -3.28 -20.54 8.57
CA PHE A 155 -1.91 -21.01 8.73
C PHE A 155 -1.67 -22.35 8.01
N ARG A 156 -0.57 -22.37 7.26
CA ARG A 156 -0.08 -23.49 6.48
C ARG A 156 1.40 -23.67 6.80
N PRO A 157 1.80 -24.76 7.48
CA PRO A 157 3.20 -25.01 7.84
C PRO A 157 4.16 -24.96 6.65
N GLU A 158 3.70 -25.35 5.46
CA GLU A 158 4.46 -25.30 4.21
C GLU A 158 4.71 -23.89 3.67
N SER A 159 3.91 -22.91 4.10
CA SER A 159 3.99 -21.50 3.70
C SER A 159 4.92 -20.69 4.60
N VAL A 160 5.33 -21.25 5.73
CA VAL A 160 6.43 -20.71 6.53
C VAL A 160 7.69 -20.92 5.71
N ALA A 161 8.31 -19.83 5.26
CA ALA A 161 9.56 -19.90 4.53
C ALA A 161 10.55 -20.76 5.32
N LYS A 162 10.88 -21.93 4.79
CA LYS A 162 12.05 -22.68 5.24
C LYS A 162 13.26 -21.86 4.83
N GLU A 163 13.67 -20.93 5.66
CA GLU A 163 15.00 -20.32 5.58
C GLU A 163 16.02 -21.46 5.79
N GLY A 164 16.39 -22.18 4.72
CA GLY A 164 17.32 -23.29 4.87
C GLY A 164 17.63 -24.18 3.66
N GLU A 165 16.80 -24.26 2.62
CA GLU A 165 17.08 -25.19 1.50
C GLU A 165 16.73 -24.57 0.15
N GLY A 166 17.64 -23.80 -0.43
CA GLY A 166 17.44 -23.28 -1.79
C GLY A 166 18.26 -22.08 -2.24
N SER A 167 19.49 -21.88 -1.77
CA SER A 167 20.46 -21.03 -2.49
C SER A 167 21.86 -21.61 -2.38
N ASP A 168 22.12 -22.68 -3.14
CA ASP A 168 23.49 -23.09 -3.45
C ASP A 168 24.01 -22.18 -4.59
N GLY A 169 24.34 -20.95 -4.19
CA GLY A 169 25.03 -19.96 -4.98
C GLY A 169 26.10 -19.37 -4.07
N LYS A 170 27.29 -19.98 -4.12
CA LYS A 170 28.52 -19.54 -3.44
C LYS A 170 28.60 -18.01 -3.36
N ASP A 171 28.55 -17.48 -2.14
CA ASP A 171 29.65 -16.63 -1.71
C ASP A 171 29.83 -16.72 -0.19
N LYS A 172 30.97 -17.29 0.20
CA LYS A 172 31.39 -17.39 1.59
C LYS A 172 31.97 -16.05 2.00
N THR A 173 31.24 -15.39 2.88
CA THR A 173 31.69 -15.00 4.24
C THR A 173 33.10 -14.41 4.35
N GLU A 174 33.18 -13.18 4.85
CA GLU A 174 34.07 -12.91 5.98
C GLU A 174 33.44 -11.89 6.93
N THR A 175 33.01 -12.40 8.08
CA THR A 175 32.45 -11.66 9.21
C THR A 175 33.57 -11.47 10.22
N ASP A 176 33.93 -10.22 10.49
CA ASP A 176 34.79 -9.84 11.61
C ASP A 176 33.93 -9.56 12.85
N LYS A 177 34.07 -10.36 13.92
CA LYS A 177 33.76 -9.96 15.31
C LYS A 177 34.62 -10.72 16.33
N THR A 178 35.66 -10.04 16.79
CA THR A 178 36.03 -9.83 18.22
C THR A 178 35.34 -10.68 19.31
N SER A 179 36.16 -11.45 20.04
CA SER A 179 36.45 -11.34 21.49
C SER A 179 36.51 -12.68 22.26
N GLY A 180 37.58 -12.88 23.05
CA GLY A 180 37.48 -13.64 24.31
C GLY A 180 38.39 -14.84 24.63
N LYS A 181 39.68 -14.57 24.94
CA LYS A 181 40.39 -15.00 26.18
C LYS A 181 41.25 -16.31 26.22
N LYS A 182 42.56 -16.08 26.52
CA LYS A 182 43.62 -16.90 27.21
C LYS A 182 44.25 -18.08 26.40
N LYS A 183 45.57 -18.25 26.19
CA LYS A 183 46.81 -18.04 27.00
C LYS A 183 48.06 -17.76 26.10
N LYS A 184 49.08 -17.10 26.66
CA LYS A 184 50.47 -16.80 26.17
C LYS A 184 51.38 -18.07 26.05
N PRO A 185 52.68 -18.04 25.61
CA PRO A 185 53.55 -16.95 25.07
C PRO A 185 54.40 -17.26 23.79
N ASN A 186 54.85 -16.18 23.10
CA ASN A 186 56.10 -15.84 22.33
C ASN A 186 57.15 -16.92 21.92
N PRO A 187 58.10 -16.70 20.94
CA PRO A 187 58.56 -15.40 20.38
C PRO A 187 59.00 -15.35 18.88
N ASP A 188 59.40 -14.13 18.45
CA ASP A 188 60.37 -13.74 17.40
C ASP A 188 60.09 -13.97 15.90
N ALA A 189 59.95 -12.88 15.12
CA ALA A 189 61.05 -12.35 14.28
C ALA A 189 60.57 -11.29 13.26
N LYS A 190 61.46 -10.30 13.04
CA LYS A 190 61.47 -9.16 12.10
C LYS A 190 61.11 -9.57 10.65
N THR A 191 60.63 -8.72 9.73
CA THR A 191 61.34 -7.60 9.07
C THR A 191 60.41 -7.00 7.97
N GLU A 192 60.43 -5.68 7.74
CA GLU A 192 59.96 -5.00 6.50
C GLU A 192 60.86 -5.38 5.27
N PRO A 193 60.76 -4.85 4.01
CA PRO A 193 59.88 -3.83 3.38
C PRO A 193 59.39 -4.12 1.91
N LYS A 194 58.57 -3.18 1.36
CA LYS A 194 58.32 -2.68 -0.05
C LYS A 194 59.26 -3.15 -1.22
N PRO A 195 59.02 -2.90 -2.56
CA PRO A 195 57.93 -2.23 -3.34
C PRO A 195 57.63 -2.72 -4.82
N LYS A 196 56.79 -1.95 -5.55
CA LYS A 196 56.89 -1.52 -7.00
C LYS A 196 56.31 -2.35 -8.19
N LYS A 197 55.44 -1.65 -8.95
CA LYS A 197 55.44 -1.34 -10.42
C LYS A 197 54.65 -2.18 -11.47
N LYS A 198 53.75 -1.44 -12.13
CA LYS A 198 53.58 -1.15 -13.60
C LYS A 198 52.78 -2.04 -14.57
N SER A 199 51.88 -1.33 -15.28
CA SER A 199 51.52 -1.38 -16.73
C SER A 199 50.64 -2.56 -17.19
N ARG A 200 49.77 -2.51 -18.22
CA ARG A 200 49.69 -1.68 -19.44
C ARG A 200 48.29 -1.79 -20.10
N LYS A 201 47.94 -0.75 -20.88
CA LYS A 201 46.81 -0.54 -21.84
C LYS A 201 46.30 -1.76 -22.63
N THR A 202 45.00 -1.74 -22.98
CA THR A 202 44.52 -1.87 -24.38
C THR A 202 43.23 -1.05 -24.61
N LYS A 203 43.08 -0.57 -25.85
CA LYS A 203 42.14 0.40 -26.42
C LYS A 203 41.26 -0.31 -27.46
N LYS A 204 39.96 0.01 -27.59
CA LYS A 204 39.26 0.06 -28.91
C LYS A 204 37.90 0.78 -28.80
N GLU A 205 37.78 1.86 -29.59
CA GLU A 205 36.56 2.57 -29.98
C GLU A 205 36.03 2.03 -31.32
N SER A 206 34.72 2.20 -31.57
CA SER A 206 34.07 2.78 -32.78
C SER A 206 32.57 2.41 -32.72
N GLU A 207 31.60 3.34 -32.53
CA GLU A 207 30.94 4.22 -33.54
C GLU A 207 30.16 3.41 -34.62
N ASP A 208 28.98 3.75 -35.13
CA ASP A 208 27.93 4.79 -34.95
C ASP A 208 26.77 4.41 -35.93
N ALA A 209 25.63 5.12 -35.85
CA ALA A 209 24.65 5.46 -36.91
C ALA A 209 23.19 4.93 -36.80
N ASP A 210 22.33 5.88 -36.42
CA ASP A 210 20.86 6.05 -36.44
C ASP A 210 20.34 6.37 -37.90
N PRO A 211 19.12 6.94 -38.15
CA PRO A 211 17.72 6.51 -37.97
C PRO A 211 16.90 6.57 -39.30
N LYS A 212 15.58 6.28 -39.29
CA LYS A 212 14.63 6.82 -40.30
C LYS A 212 13.16 6.90 -39.82
N GLU A 213 12.57 8.08 -40.03
CA GLU A 213 11.17 8.51 -39.84
C GLU A 213 10.30 8.30 -41.10
N GLU A 214 8.96 8.34 -40.95
CA GLU A 214 7.95 9.22 -41.63
C GLU A 214 6.52 8.74 -41.28
N GLU A 215 5.69 9.54 -40.56
CA GLU A 215 4.57 10.43 -41.02
C GLU A 215 3.26 9.68 -41.38
N GLU A 216 2.00 10.11 -41.21
CA GLU A 216 1.23 11.33 -40.84
C GLU A 216 -0.24 10.83 -40.59
N GLY A 217 -1.21 11.49 -39.94
CA GLY A 217 -1.32 12.86 -39.48
C GLY A 217 -2.60 13.07 -38.63
N THR A 218 -2.65 14.21 -37.93
CA THR A 218 -3.85 14.76 -37.28
C THR A 218 -3.79 16.29 -37.31
N ASP A 219 -4.92 16.93 -37.62
CA ASP A 219 -5.12 18.38 -37.53
C ASP A 219 -6.64 18.64 -37.32
N PRO A 220 -7.13 19.81 -36.84
CA PRO A 220 -6.67 20.64 -35.72
C PRO A 220 -7.78 21.00 -34.67
N LYS A 221 -7.31 21.50 -33.51
CA LYS A 221 -7.95 22.34 -32.45
C LYS A 221 -9.15 23.25 -32.84
N PRO A 222 -10.05 23.55 -31.88
CA PRO A 222 -10.73 24.85 -31.80
C PRO A 222 -10.11 25.81 -30.76
N LYS A 223 -10.05 27.09 -31.16
CA LYS A 223 -9.44 28.26 -30.50
C LYS A 223 -10.20 28.76 -29.26
N LYS A 224 -9.47 29.13 -28.20
CA LYS A 224 -9.94 29.98 -27.08
C LYS A 224 -10.07 31.45 -27.54
N LYS A 225 -11.21 32.09 -27.22
CA LYS A 225 -11.38 33.56 -27.27
C LYS A 225 -11.00 34.20 -25.92
N PRO A 226 -10.34 35.37 -25.89
CA PRO A 226 -10.10 36.12 -24.65
C PRO A 226 -11.33 36.97 -24.27
N ARG A 227 -11.71 36.98 -22.99
CA ARG A 227 -12.78 37.82 -22.43
C ARG A 227 -12.16 39.07 -21.80
N LYS A 228 -12.62 40.24 -22.24
CA LYS A 228 -12.16 41.57 -21.81
C LYS A 228 -12.44 41.83 -20.32
N ALA A 229 -11.48 42.50 -19.67
CA ALA A 229 -11.58 43.08 -18.34
C ALA A 229 -12.64 44.21 -18.30
N LYS A 230 -13.46 44.22 -17.24
CA LYS A 230 -14.36 45.33 -16.90
C LYS A 230 -13.65 46.18 -15.84
N LYS A 231 -13.41 47.44 -16.19
CA LYS A 231 -12.85 48.49 -15.34
C LYS A 231 -13.98 48.98 -14.42
N GLU A 232 -13.80 48.87 -13.11
CA GLU A 232 -14.61 49.58 -12.12
C GLU A 232 -14.12 51.03 -12.08
N ASN A 233 -15.04 51.97 -12.30
CA ASN A 233 -14.86 53.37 -11.94
C ASN A 233 -15.32 53.50 -10.48
N ASN A 234 -14.42 54.00 -9.64
CA ASN A 234 -14.73 54.63 -8.38
C ASN A 234 -14.62 56.14 -8.66
N ASP A 235 -15.71 56.88 -8.47
CA ASP A 235 -15.69 58.32 -8.26
C ASP A 235 -16.63 58.62 -7.08
N GLU A 236 -16.15 59.57 -6.28
CA GLU A 236 -16.60 60.18 -5.02
C GLU A 236 -18.09 60.13 -4.64
#